data_AF-G8PP99-F1
#
_entry.id   AF-G8PP99-F1
#
_cell.length_a   1.000
_cell.length_b   1.000
_cell.length_c   1.000
_cell.angle_alpha   90.00
_cell.angle_beta   90.00
_cell.angle_gamma   90.00
#
_symmetry.space_group_name_H-M   'P 1'
#
loop_
_entity.id
_entity.type
_entity.pdbx_description
1 polymer ?
#
loop_
_entity_poly.entity_id
_entity_poly.type
_entity_poly.pdbx_seq_one_letter_code
_entity_poly.pdbx_strand_id
1 'polypeptide(L)'
;MGLRKFGPFGRLKKAFGQAVGIIAVSVALATAPSVAEANSKYAGIVVDAKTGKVLYANNANARRYPASTTKIMTLYVLFEELEAGRVSLNTKMKVSRYAAGRPPTKLGLRVGGSLRVKDAIYALITKSANDASTVIAEHISGSEKAFGRRMTQTARAIGMRNTTFRNPHGLPNSKQVTTAADLALLGRAIQDRFPKYYKYFNTRSYTYAGRRMGNHNKLLGRVRGVDGIKTGYTNASGFNLVTNVKRDNRQIVAVVLGGRTGKSRDAQMVKLINQYLPKASRGRRTAPMLYAGTTTRYQFPKVAPAIPVAKATGRPAQQPTLLAYANANGATPNSKPTDPIARMLESQASSPAPAPRKELVANSLAAPAVSASAKLQQPATAPAPSSAPIASKIASLKPEDIDTSGWHIQISATDSQDKAIRILESARAAAGSTLSNKRIYTEPVKSKKQTLYRARFIGFETKTAAWDACAKLKKAKYSCYAVYQ
;
A
#
# COMPACT_ATOMS: atom_id res chain seq x y z
N MET A 1 70.36 34.26 60.19
CA MET A 1 70.45 33.95 58.75
C MET A 1 69.81 32.57 58.54
N GLY A 2 68.94 32.39 57.55
CA GLY A 2 68.28 31.10 57.27
C GLY A 2 66.75 31.14 57.43
N LEU A 3 66.04 31.28 56.31
CA LEU A 3 64.58 31.15 56.23
C LEU A 3 64.18 30.28 55.02
N ARG A 4 62.99 29.70 55.12
CA ARG A 4 62.49 28.53 54.38
C ARG A 4 61.50 28.90 53.26
N LYS A 5 61.36 27.95 52.30
CA LYS A 5 60.11 27.38 51.72
C LYS A 5 59.62 27.72 50.28
N PHE A 6 59.28 26.61 49.59
CA PHE A 6 58.20 26.30 48.62
C PHE A 6 58.25 26.72 47.12
N GLY A 7 58.00 25.70 46.26
CA GLY A 7 57.96 25.69 44.77
C GLY A 7 56.70 26.29 44.12
N PRO A 8 56.02 25.69 43.10
CA PRO A 8 56.26 24.40 42.40
C PRO A 8 56.11 24.45 40.84
N PHE A 9 56.96 23.73 40.07
CA PHE A 9 56.73 23.50 38.63
C PHE A 9 57.01 22.04 38.23
N GLY A 10 55.96 21.22 38.12
CA GLY A 10 56.13 19.76 37.91
C GLY A 10 54.93 18.96 37.38
N ARG A 11 53.90 19.60 36.79
CA ARG A 11 52.72 18.90 36.25
C ARG A 11 52.11 19.57 35.00
N LEU A 12 52.82 19.59 33.87
CA LEU A 12 52.21 20.02 32.59
C LEU A 12 52.63 19.30 31.30
N LYS A 13 53.75 18.56 31.26
CA LYS A 13 54.23 17.95 30.00
C LYS A 13 53.65 16.57 29.63
N LYS A 14 52.86 15.91 30.50
CA LYS A 14 52.31 14.55 30.24
C LYS A 14 50.88 14.51 29.67
N ALA A 15 50.15 15.64 29.69
CA ALA A 15 48.74 15.68 29.29
C ALA A 15 48.50 15.85 27.78
N PHE A 16 49.41 16.51 27.05
CA PHE A 16 49.17 16.88 25.65
C PHE A 16 49.33 15.72 24.64
N GLY A 17 50.26 14.78 24.90
CA GLY A 17 50.51 13.64 24.01
C GLY A 17 49.37 12.60 23.99
N GLN A 18 48.64 12.44 25.11
CA GLN A 18 47.54 11.48 25.20
C GLN A 18 46.21 12.03 24.64
N ALA A 19 46.01 13.35 24.63
CA ALA A 19 44.79 13.97 24.11
C ALA A 19 44.65 13.82 22.58
N VAL A 20 45.74 13.96 21.82
CA VAL A 20 45.71 13.90 20.35
C VAL A 20 45.49 12.47 19.84
N GLY A 21 46.11 11.47 20.47
CA GLY A 21 45.94 10.06 20.09
C GLY A 21 44.51 9.55 20.30
N ILE A 22 43.85 9.96 21.39
CA ILE A 22 42.48 9.53 21.70
C ILE A 22 41.46 10.14 20.72
N ILE A 23 41.66 11.38 20.27
CA ILE A 23 40.76 12.02 19.30
C ILE A 23 40.89 11.34 17.92
N ALA A 24 42.11 11.01 17.47
CA ALA A 24 42.31 10.32 16.19
C ALA A 24 41.67 8.92 16.15
N VAL A 25 41.75 8.15 17.24
CA VAL A 25 41.11 6.82 17.34
C VAL A 25 39.58 6.93 17.48
N SER A 26 39.07 7.98 18.14
CA SER A 26 37.63 8.21 18.30
C SER A 26 36.90 8.56 17.00
N VAL A 27 37.57 9.26 16.07
CA VAL A 27 36.98 9.62 14.76
C VAL A 27 36.93 8.42 13.80
N ALA A 28 37.78 7.40 13.99
CA ALA A 28 37.82 6.21 13.15
C ALA A 28 36.68 5.20 13.41
N LEU A 29 36.00 5.27 14.56
CA LEU A 29 34.99 4.27 14.96
C LEU A 29 33.54 4.58 14.57
N ALA A 30 33.26 5.78 14.02
CA ALA A 30 31.89 6.26 13.78
C ALA A 30 31.31 5.96 12.38
N THR A 31 32.07 5.30 11.49
CA THR A 31 31.66 4.99 10.11
C THR A 31 31.25 3.53 9.90
N ALA A 32 30.63 2.90 10.91
CA ALA A 32 29.95 1.63 10.72
C ALA A 32 28.93 1.77 9.56
N PRO A 33 29.10 1.07 8.42
CA PRO A 33 28.24 1.27 7.27
C PRO A 33 26.81 0.88 7.66
N SER A 34 25.88 1.83 7.54
CA SER A 34 24.45 1.59 7.78
C SER A 34 24.01 0.41 6.92
N VAL A 35 23.82 -0.75 7.57
CA VAL A 35 23.52 -2.01 6.89
C VAL A 35 22.13 -1.86 6.27
N ALA A 36 22.10 -1.52 4.98
CA ALA A 36 20.89 -1.15 4.28
C ALA A 36 19.86 -2.28 4.42
N GLU A 37 18.84 -2.05 5.25
CA GLU A 37 17.92 -3.09 5.70
C GLU A 37 17.37 -3.85 4.49
N ALA A 38 17.60 -5.17 4.46
CA ALA A 38 17.31 -5.98 3.28
C ALA A 38 15.80 -5.99 2.99
N ASN A 39 15.41 -5.44 1.85
CA ASN A 39 14.00 -5.39 1.46
C ASN A 39 13.53 -6.79 0.99
N SER A 40 13.04 -7.60 1.92
CA SER A 40 12.57 -8.97 1.67
C SER A 40 11.44 -9.09 0.64
N LYS A 41 10.68 -8.00 0.40
CA LYS A 41 9.65 -7.93 -0.65
C LYS A 41 10.23 -7.67 -2.04
N TYR A 42 11.46 -7.18 -2.15
CA TYR A 42 12.06 -6.84 -3.44
C TYR A 42 12.17 -8.05 -4.36
N ALA A 43 11.86 -7.84 -5.62
CA ALA A 43 12.23 -8.69 -6.74
C ALA A 43 12.33 -7.79 -7.98
N GLY A 44 13.28 -8.06 -8.87
CA GLY A 44 13.45 -7.29 -10.09
C GLY A 44 14.12 -8.08 -11.19
N ILE A 45 13.85 -7.66 -12.44
CA ILE A 45 14.45 -8.23 -13.64
C ILE A 45 14.52 -7.17 -14.73
N VAL A 46 15.56 -7.22 -15.57
CA VAL A 46 15.62 -6.50 -16.85
C VAL A 46 15.91 -7.50 -17.95
N VAL A 47 15.12 -7.47 -19.01
CA VAL A 47 15.18 -8.37 -20.15
C VAL A 47 15.32 -7.53 -21.43
N ASP A 48 16.29 -7.88 -22.27
CA ASP A 48 16.36 -7.41 -23.65
C ASP A 48 15.12 -7.92 -24.41
N ALA A 49 14.28 -7.01 -24.91
CA ALA A 49 13.02 -7.38 -25.54
C ALA A 49 13.17 -7.90 -26.98
N LYS A 50 14.36 -7.77 -27.59
CA LYS A 50 14.69 -8.25 -28.94
C LYS A 50 15.29 -9.66 -28.92
N THR A 51 16.22 -9.92 -28.00
CA THR A 51 16.91 -11.23 -27.88
C THR A 51 16.32 -12.12 -26.79
N GLY A 52 15.55 -11.57 -25.84
CA GLY A 52 15.17 -12.31 -24.66
C GLY A 52 16.36 -12.63 -23.76
N LYS A 53 17.46 -11.88 -23.83
CA LYS A 53 18.56 -12.03 -22.87
C LYS A 53 18.18 -11.37 -21.55
N VAL A 54 18.32 -12.08 -20.44
CA VAL A 54 18.25 -11.47 -19.09
C VAL A 54 19.52 -10.65 -18.88
N LEU A 55 19.35 -9.35 -18.64
CA LEU A 55 20.44 -8.40 -18.37
C LEU A 55 20.64 -8.17 -16.87
N TYR A 56 19.59 -8.34 -16.08
CA TYR A 56 19.58 -8.24 -14.62
C TYR A 56 18.50 -9.16 -14.05
N ALA A 57 18.78 -9.83 -12.93
CA ALA A 57 17.77 -10.51 -12.13
C ALA A 57 18.14 -10.47 -10.64
N ASN A 58 17.15 -10.24 -9.78
CA ASN A 58 17.25 -10.36 -8.34
C ASN A 58 15.92 -10.89 -7.81
N ASN A 59 15.93 -12.06 -7.15
CA ASN A 59 14.71 -12.74 -6.68
C ASN A 59 13.63 -12.88 -7.76
N ALA A 60 14.02 -12.97 -9.05
CA ALA A 60 13.11 -12.77 -10.17
C ALA A 60 11.99 -13.82 -10.24
N ASN A 61 12.25 -15.03 -9.74
CA ASN A 61 11.30 -16.15 -9.65
C ASN A 61 10.57 -16.23 -8.28
N ALA A 62 10.86 -15.33 -7.34
CA ALA A 62 10.21 -15.34 -6.04
C ALA A 62 8.74 -14.95 -6.16
N ARG A 63 7.85 -15.69 -5.47
CA ARG A 63 6.41 -15.40 -5.49
C ARG A 63 6.13 -14.05 -4.80
N ARG A 64 5.31 -13.22 -5.45
CA ARG A 64 4.89 -11.88 -5.01
C ARG A 64 3.41 -11.66 -5.33
N TYR A 65 2.77 -10.77 -4.58
CA TYR A 65 1.44 -10.27 -4.93
C TYR A 65 1.56 -9.26 -6.10
N PRO A 66 0.81 -9.43 -7.22
CA PRO A 66 0.92 -8.56 -8.38
C PRO A 66 0.43 -7.13 -8.10
N ALA A 67 -0.60 -6.98 -7.27
CA ALA A 67 -1.42 -5.77 -7.20
C ALA A 67 -1.93 -5.39 -8.62
N SER A 68 -2.13 -4.09 -8.89
CA SER A 68 -2.64 -3.62 -10.19
C SER A 68 -1.76 -3.90 -11.43
N THR A 69 -0.58 -4.53 -11.33
CA THR A 69 0.10 -5.08 -12.53
C THR A 69 -0.71 -6.22 -13.15
N THR A 70 -1.59 -6.85 -12.38
CA THR A 70 -2.64 -7.80 -12.85
C THR A 70 -3.41 -7.27 -14.05
N LYS A 71 -3.66 -5.96 -14.11
CA LYS A 71 -4.42 -5.31 -15.19
C LYS A 71 -3.73 -5.38 -16.56
N ILE A 72 -2.42 -5.68 -16.61
CA ILE A 72 -1.74 -5.97 -17.89
C ILE A 72 -2.32 -7.24 -18.51
N MET A 73 -2.59 -8.29 -17.72
CA MET A 73 -3.22 -9.52 -18.22
C MET A 73 -4.70 -9.30 -18.57
N THR A 74 -5.41 -8.46 -17.82
CA THR A 74 -6.79 -8.06 -18.16
C THR A 74 -6.85 -7.35 -19.52
N LEU A 75 -5.88 -6.48 -19.80
CA LEU A 75 -5.75 -5.85 -21.11
C LEU A 75 -5.30 -6.84 -22.19
N TYR A 76 -4.38 -7.77 -21.89
CA TYR A 76 -3.99 -8.83 -22.82
C TYR A 76 -5.20 -9.64 -23.28
N VAL A 77 -6.03 -10.14 -22.35
CA VAL A 77 -7.25 -10.89 -22.66
C VAL A 77 -8.28 -10.03 -23.41
N LEU A 78 -8.45 -8.76 -23.05
CA LEU A 78 -9.32 -7.84 -23.81
C LEU A 78 -8.79 -7.59 -25.24
N PHE A 79 -7.48 -7.58 -25.44
CA PHE A 79 -6.88 -7.43 -26.76
C PHE A 79 -7.04 -8.72 -27.60
N GLU A 80 -7.10 -9.92 -26.99
CA GLU A 80 -7.52 -11.14 -27.69
C GLU A 80 -8.95 -11.04 -28.25
N GLU A 81 -9.88 -10.45 -27.48
CA GLU A 81 -11.27 -10.25 -27.92
C GLU A 81 -11.40 -9.20 -29.05
N LEU A 82 -10.55 -8.16 -29.01
CA LEU A 82 -10.49 -7.12 -30.05
C LEU A 82 -9.81 -7.61 -31.34
N GLU A 83 -8.79 -8.45 -31.22
CA GLU A 83 -8.10 -9.11 -32.33
C GLU A 83 -9.01 -10.12 -33.02
N ALA A 84 -9.76 -10.92 -32.25
CA ALA A 84 -10.71 -11.91 -32.75
C ALA A 84 -12.09 -11.33 -33.14
N GLY A 85 -12.25 -10.01 -33.19
CA GLY A 85 -13.49 -9.33 -33.62
C GLY A 85 -14.70 -9.48 -32.68
N ARG A 86 -14.61 -10.24 -31.59
CA ARG A 86 -15.73 -10.49 -30.65
C ARG A 86 -16.17 -9.24 -29.88
N VAL A 87 -15.29 -8.24 -29.75
CA VAL A 87 -15.66 -6.88 -29.32
C VAL A 87 -14.98 -5.83 -30.19
N SER A 88 -15.54 -4.63 -30.25
CA SER A 88 -14.94 -3.45 -30.85
C SER A 88 -14.61 -2.40 -29.78
N LEU A 89 -13.83 -1.37 -30.13
CA LEU A 89 -13.58 -0.23 -29.24
C LEU A 89 -14.86 0.52 -28.81
N ASN A 90 -15.93 0.41 -29.61
CA ASN A 90 -17.23 1.03 -29.37
C ASN A 90 -18.22 0.15 -28.60
N THR A 91 -17.93 -1.16 -28.43
CA THR A 91 -18.79 -2.09 -27.69
C THR A 91 -19.07 -1.55 -26.28
N LYS A 92 -20.36 -1.44 -25.93
CA LYS A 92 -20.85 -0.96 -24.64
C LYS A 92 -21.00 -2.15 -23.68
N MET A 93 -20.12 -2.24 -22.69
CA MET A 93 -20.17 -3.27 -21.65
C MET A 93 -21.08 -2.83 -20.51
N LYS A 94 -22.07 -3.65 -20.11
CA LYS A 94 -23.01 -3.34 -19.02
C LYS A 94 -22.28 -3.26 -17.66
N VAL A 95 -22.66 -2.30 -16.82
CA VAL A 95 -22.09 -2.11 -15.47
C VAL A 95 -22.98 -2.80 -14.44
N SER A 96 -22.50 -3.90 -13.87
CA SER A 96 -23.19 -4.59 -12.78
C SER A 96 -23.08 -3.86 -11.43
N ARG A 97 -23.96 -4.21 -10.50
CA ARG A 97 -23.86 -3.81 -9.07
C ARG A 97 -22.53 -4.25 -8.45
N TYR A 98 -22.04 -5.43 -8.83
CA TYR A 98 -20.81 -6.02 -8.31
C TYR A 98 -19.56 -5.25 -8.78
N ALA A 99 -19.52 -4.83 -10.05
CA ALA A 99 -18.46 -4.03 -10.64
C ALA A 99 -18.44 -2.58 -10.08
N ALA A 100 -19.59 -1.89 -10.06
CA ALA A 100 -19.69 -0.57 -9.44
C ALA A 100 -19.29 -0.59 -7.94
N GLY A 101 -19.62 -1.69 -7.25
CA GLY A 101 -19.31 -1.94 -5.84
C GLY A 101 -17.85 -2.24 -5.53
N ARG A 102 -16.94 -2.34 -6.52
CA ARG A 102 -15.50 -2.55 -6.25
C ARG A 102 -14.91 -1.43 -5.36
N PRO A 103 -13.95 -1.75 -4.48
CA PRO A 103 -13.13 -0.74 -3.78
C PRO A 103 -12.37 0.19 -4.74
N PRO A 104 -12.09 1.46 -4.36
CA PRO A 104 -11.17 2.34 -5.09
C PRO A 104 -9.76 1.73 -5.24
N THR A 105 -8.92 2.16 -6.19
CA THR A 105 -9.11 3.20 -7.22
C THR A 105 -10.11 2.77 -8.30
N LYS A 106 -11.03 3.66 -8.68
CA LYS A 106 -12.15 3.36 -9.59
C LYS A 106 -12.63 4.59 -10.36
N LEU A 107 -13.44 4.41 -11.42
CA LEU A 107 -14.09 5.50 -12.15
C LEU A 107 -15.26 6.08 -11.35
N GLY A 108 -16.06 5.22 -10.72
CA GLY A 108 -17.35 5.57 -10.13
C GLY A 108 -18.52 5.26 -11.06
N LEU A 109 -18.45 4.13 -11.78
CA LEU A 109 -19.48 3.72 -12.73
C LEU A 109 -20.85 3.52 -12.05
N ARG A 110 -21.92 3.99 -12.70
CA ARG A 110 -23.31 3.81 -12.26
C ARG A 110 -23.83 2.42 -12.64
N VAL A 111 -24.53 1.75 -11.72
CA VAL A 111 -25.19 0.46 -11.96
C VAL A 111 -26.22 0.59 -13.08
N GLY A 112 -26.33 -0.41 -13.95
CA GLY A 112 -27.24 -0.39 -15.11
C GLY A 112 -26.74 0.45 -16.29
N GLY A 113 -25.77 1.34 -16.07
CA GLY A 113 -25.07 2.07 -17.13
C GLY A 113 -24.18 1.16 -17.99
N SER A 114 -23.43 1.77 -18.91
CA SER A 114 -22.45 1.06 -19.73
C SER A 114 -21.11 1.79 -19.83
N LEU A 115 -20.05 1.04 -20.12
CA LEU A 115 -18.70 1.52 -20.37
C LEU A 115 -18.23 1.05 -21.73
N ARG A 116 -17.76 1.95 -22.61
CA ARG A 116 -17.17 1.55 -23.89
C ARG A 116 -15.83 0.85 -23.66
N VAL A 117 -15.49 -0.14 -24.50
CA VAL A 117 -14.17 -0.80 -24.46
C VAL A 117 -13.00 0.19 -24.51
N LYS A 118 -13.08 1.22 -25.37
CA LYS A 118 -12.09 2.33 -25.43
C LYS A 118 -11.87 2.97 -24.05
N ASP A 119 -12.94 3.37 -23.37
CA ASP A 119 -12.88 4.02 -22.06
C ASP A 119 -12.33 3.09 -20.98
N ALA A 120 -12.70 1.80 -21.03
CA ALA A 120 -12.18 0.80 -20.12
C ALA A 120 -10.65 0.63 -20.26
N ILE A 121 -10.13 0.56 -21.49
CA ILE A 121 -8.68 0.50 -21.77
C ILE A 121 -7.97 1.70 -21.13
N TYR A 122 -8.43 2.92 -21.42
CA TYR A 122 -7.83 4.13 -20.86
C TYR A 122 -7.95 4.21 -19.32
N ALA A 123 -9.06 3.76 -18.74
CA ALA A 123 -9.28 3.73 -17.30
C ALA A 123 -8.37 2.72 -16.58
N LEU A 124 -8.08 1.57 -17.19
CA LEU A 124 -7.12 0.58 -16.67
C LEU A 124 -5.68 1.10 -16.74
N ILE A 125 -5.33 1.82 -17.81
CA ILE A 125 -3.97 2.32 -18.03
C ILE A 125 -3.68 3.54 -17.14
N THR A 126 -4.55 4.55 -17.16
CA THR A 126 -4.34 5.83 -16.47
C THR A 126 -4.67 5.73 -14.98
N LYS A 127 -5.96 5.69 -14.63
CA LYS A 127 -6.47 5.67 -13.24
C LYS A 127 -6.29 4.34 -12.55
N SER A 128 -6.03 3.26 -13.30
CA SER A 128 -5.93 1.88 -12.81
C SER A 128 -7.24 1.36 -12.21
N ALA A 129 -8.37 1.75 -12.79
CA ALA A 129 -9.71 1.58 -12.24
C ALA A 129 -10.14 0.11 -12.05
N ASN A 130 -10.62 -0.21 -10.84
CA ASN A 130 -11.03 -1.56 -10.44
C ASN A 130 -12.42 -1.93 -10.97
N ASP A 131 -13.37 -0.99 -10.96
CA ASP A 131 -14.73 -1.17 -11.50
C ASP A 131 -14.68 -1.49 -13.00
N ALA A 132 -13.96 -0.69 -13.78
CA ALA A 132 -13.75 -0.94 -15.22
C ALA A 132 -13.10 -2.31 -15.50
N SER A 133 -12.20 -2.79 -14.63
CA SER A 133 -11.58 -4.12 -14.79
C SER A 133 -12.57 -5.25 -14.56
N THR A 134 -13.52 -5.06 -13.63
CA THR A 134 -14.57 -6.03 -13.35
C THR A 134 -15.65 -6.02 -14.43
N VAL A 135 -15.99 -4.86 -15.01
CA VAL A 135 -16.86 -4.76 -16.20
C VAL A 135 -16.27 -5.55 -17.38
N ILE A 136 -14.98 -5.41 -17.67
CA ILE A 136 -14.29 -6.21 -18.70
C ILE A 136 -14.43 -7.72 -18.40
N ALA A 137 -14.21 -8.12 -17.15
CA ALA A 137 -14.26 -9.53 -16.75
C ALA A 137 -15.65 -10.16 -16.85
N GLU A 138 -16.68 -9.44 -16.41
CA GLU A 138 -18.08 -9.85 -16.50
C GLU A 138 -18.55 -9.92 -17.95
N HIS A 139 -18.14 -8.98 -18.80
CA HIS A 139 -18.50 -8.99 -20.22
C HIS A 139 -17.83 -10.13 -21.00
N ILE A 140 -16.54 -10.40 -20.78
CA ILE A 140 -15.77 -11.39 -21.55
C ILE A 140 -15.95 -12.83 -21.05
N SER A 141 -16.35 -13.03 -19.79
CA SER A 141 -16.41 -14.38 -19.19
C SER A 141 -17.58 -14.58 -18.22
N GLY A 142 -18.60 -13.72 -18.25
CA GLY A 142 -19.78 -13.79 -17.40
C GLY A 142 -19.54 -13.46 -15.91
N SER A 143 -18.33 -13.64 -15.39
CA SER A 143 -18.01 -13.38 -13.98
C SER A 143 -16.52 -13.12 -13.71
N GLU A 144 -16.23 -12.40 -12.62
CA GLU A 144 -14.87 -12.17 -12.12
C GLU A 144 -14.09 -13.48 -11.90
N LYS A 145 -14.76 -14.51 -11.37
CA LYS A 145 -14.19 -15.85 -11.08
C LYS A 145 -13.81 -16.60 -12.36
N ALA A 146 -14.68 -16.59 -13.37
CA ALA A 146 -14.41 -17.21 -14.66
C ALA A 146 -13.28 -16.49 -15.40
N PHE A 147 -13.30 -15.16 -15.42
CA PHE A 147 -12.23 -14.37 -16.02
C PHE A 147 -10.88 -14.60 -15.32
N GLY A 148 -10.85 -14.73 -13.98
CA GLY A 148 -9.63 -15.08 -13.25
C GLY A 148 -9.05 -16.46 -13.62
N ARG A 149 -9.91 -17.44 -13.94
CA ARG A 149 -9.47 -18.73 -14.51
C ARG A 149 -8.89 -18.52 -15.91
N ARG A 150 -9.59 -17.81 -16.80
CA ARG A 150 -9.12 -17.51 -18.16
C ARG A 150 -7.77 -16.79 -18.15
N MET A 151 -7.61 -15.73 -17.36
CA MET A 151 -6.34 -15.03 -17.17
C MET A 151 -5.20 -15.97 -16.73
N THR A 152 -5.49 -16.96 -15.88
CA THR A 152 -4.50 -17.97 -15.46
C THR A 152 -4.16 -18.95 -16.58
N GLN A 153 -5.15 -19.38 -17.36
CA GLN A 153 -4.93 -20.22 -18.55
C GLN A 153 -4.08 -19.47 -19.59
N THR A 154 -4.44 -18.22 -19.93
CA THR A 154 -3.65 -17.35 -20.81
C THR A 154 -2.23 -17.15 -20.26
N ALA A 155 -2.07 -16.94 -18.95
CA ALA A 155 -0.75 -16.85 -18.30
C ALA A 155 0.10 -18.11 -18.54
N ARG A 156 -0.48 -19.31 -18.37
CA ARG A 156 0.22 -20.58 -18.66
C ARG A 156 0.57 -20.72 -20.14
N ALA A 157 -0.36 -20.35 -21.03
CA ALA A 157 -0.17 -20.43 -22.48
C ALA A 157 0.97 -19.52 -22.99
N ILE A 158 1.23 -18.38 -22.34
CA ILE A 158 2.37 -17.49 -22.66
C ILE A 158 3.62 -17.73 -21.78
N GLY A 159 3.69 -18.88 -21.09
CA GLY A 159 4.87 -19.31 -20.35
C GLY A 159 5.01 -18.78 -18.91
N MET A 160 4.07 -17.99 -18.40
CA MET A 160 4.06 -17.50 -17.01
C MET A 160 3.68 -18.65 -16.04
N ARG A 161 4.61 -19.58 -15.80
CA ARG A 161 4.38 -20.81 -15.02
C ARG A 161 4.24 -20.61 -13.51
N ASN A 162 4.61 -19.44 -12.98
CA ASN A 162 4.58 -19.15 -11.54
C ASN A 162 3.46 -18.17 -11.13
N THR A 163 2.62 -17.75 -12.09
CA THR A 163 1.56 -16.76 -11.89
C THR A 163 0.17 -17.38 -11.79
N THR A 164 -0.63 -16.98 -10.82
CA THR A 164 -2.04 -17.37 -10.74
C THR A 164 -2.86 -16.12 -10.52
N PHE A 165 -3.82 -15.87 -11.41
CA PHE A 165 -4.76 -14.78 -11.28
C PHE A 165 -6.07 -15.29 -10.67
N ARG A 166 -6.72 -14.44 -9.87
CA ARG A 166 -8.01 -14.74 -9.23
C ARG A 166 -9.04 -13.65 -9.47
N ASN A 167 -8.60 -12.48 -9.92
CA ASN A 167 -9.46 -11.34 -10.24
C ASN A 167 -8.77 -10.42 -11.28
N PRO A 168 -9.50 -9.59 -12.04
CA PRO A 168 -8.96 -8.76 -13.12
C PRO A 168 -8.21 -7.51 -12.62
N HIS A 169 -8.45 -7.10 -11.38
CA HIS A 169 -7.97 -5.83 -10.86
C HIS A 169 -6.70 -5.91 -10.00
N GLY A 170 -6.32 -7.09 -9.51
CA GLY A 170 -5.23 -7.22 -8.54
C GLY A 170 -5.59 -6.82 -7.11
N LEU A 171 -6.88 -6.84 -6.74
CA LEU A 171 -7.30 -6.76 -5.34
C LEU A 171 -6.83 -8.01 -4.57
N PRO A 172 -6.66 -7.94 -3.24
CA PRO A 172 -5.88 -8.92 -2.50
C PRO A 172 -6.63 -10.25 -2.45
N ASN A 173 -5.89 -11.33 -2.74
CA ASN A 173 -6.38 -12.70 -2.67
C ASN A 173 -5.16 -13.59 -2.42
N SER A 174 -5.22 -14.46 -1.41
CA SER A 174 -4.06 -15.28 -1.00
C SER A 174 -3.61 -16.24 -2.09
N LYS A 175 -4.54 -16.71 -2.93
CA LYS A 175 -4.31 -17.62 -4.07
C LYS A 175 -3.96 -16.87 -5.37
N GLN A 176 -3.68 -15.56 -5.32
CA GLN A 176 -3.25 -14.73 -6.45
C GLN A 176 -1.77 -14.36 -6.30
N VAL A 177 -0.92 -14.85 -7.21
CA VAL A 177 0.54 -14.73 -7.14
C VAL A 177 1.14 -14.45 -8.51
N THR A 178 2.33 -13.88 -8.56
CA THR A 178 3.15 -13.74 -9.77
C THR A 178 4.64 -13.70 -9.39
N THR A 179 5.52 -13.53 -10.38
CA THR A 179 6.96 -13.33 -10.21
C THR A 179 7.41 -12.14 -11.07
N ALA A 180 8.62 -11.61 -10.86
CA ALA A 180 9.14 -10.55 -11.72
C ALA A 180 9.44 -11.08 -13.13
N ALA A 181 9.93 -12.32 -13.23
CA ALA A 181 10.18 -13.04 -14.49
C ALA A 181 8.89 -13.21 -15.31
N ASP A 182 7.81 -13.73 -14.70
CA ASP A 182 6.52 -13.90 -15.37
C ASP A 182 5.95 -12.54 -15.86
N LEU A 183 6.06 -11.48 -15.07
CA LEU A 183 5.63 -10.14 -15.50
C LEU A 183 6.49 -9.56 -16.64
N ALA A 184 7.76 -9.97 -16.75
CA ALA A 184 8.60 -9.61 -17.90
C ALA A 184 8.18 -10.36 -19.18
N LEU A 185 7.75 -11.63 -19.07
CA LEU A 185 7.11 -12.34 -20.19
C LEU A 185 5.86 -11.60 -20.65
N LEU A 186 4.95 -11.28 -19.72
CA LEU A 186 3.71 -10.57 -20.04
C LEU A 186 3.98 -9.20 -20.67
N GLY A 187 4.98 -8.47 -20.17
CA GLY A 187 5.42 -7.19 -20.73
C GLY A 187 6.01 -7.28 -22.14
N ARG A 188 6.61 -8.41 -22.51
CA ARG A 188 7.01 -8.71 -23.90
C ARG A 188 5.81 -9.17 -24.73
N ALA A 189 5.10 -10.20 -24.30
CA ALA A 189 3.96 -10.81 -24.99
C ALA A 189 2.90 -9.79 -25.44
N ILE A 190 2.55 -8.82 -24.58
CA ILE A 190 1.55 -7.79 -24.91
C ILE A 190 2.03 -6.80 -25.98
N GLN A 191 3.34 -6.61 -26.14
CA GLN A 191 3.92 -5.81 -27.22
C GLN A 191 4.04 -6.60 -28.51
N ASP A 192 4.45 -7.87 -28.38
CA ASP A 192 4.80 -8.74 -29.48
C ASP A 192 3.54 -9.14 -30.27
N ARG A 193 2.46 -9.50 -29.55
CA ARG A 193 1.17 -9.87 -30.17
C ARG A 193 0.30 -8.66 -30.54
N PHE A 194 0.27 -7.62 -29.72
CA PHE A 194 -0.70 -6.53 -29.84
C PHE A 194 -0.09 -5.14 -30.11
N PRO A 195 0.84 -4.95 -31.07
CA PRO A 195 1.48 -3.65 -31.29
C PRO A 195 0.48 -2.52 -31.60
N LYS A 196 -0.62 -2.83 -32.31
CA LYS A 196 -1.75 -1.92 -32.60
C LYS A 196 -2.40 -1.34 -31.33
N TYR A 197 -2.56 -2.14 -30.28
CA TYR A 197 -3.21 -1.76 -29.02
C TYR A 197 -2.21 -1.33 -27.95
N TYR A 198 -0.96 -1.82 -28.00
CA TYR A 198 0.09 -1.49 -27.04
C TYR A 198 0.35 0.02 -26.93
N LYS A 199 0.17 0.77 -28.03
CA LYS A 199 0.30 2.25 -28.04
C LYS A 199 -0.51 2.97 -26.95
N TYR A 200 -1.62 2.38 -26.47
CA TYR A 200 -2.40 2.96 -25.37
C TYR A 200 -1.60 3.08 -24.06
N PHE A 201 -0.60 2.23 -23.79
CA PHE A 201 0.18 2.28 -22.54
C PHE A 201 1.01 3.57 -22.39
N ASN A 202 1.29 4.27 -23.49
CA ASN A 202 2.01 5.55 -23.50
C ASN A 202 1.10 6.74 -23.10
N THR A 203 -0.19 6.51 -22.82
CA THR A 203 -1.15 7.58 -22.48
C THR A 203 -0.82 8.22 -21.13
N ARG A 204 -0.43 9.51 -21.14
CA ARG A 204 -0.09 10.28 -19.92
C ARG A 204 -1.32 10.71 -19.11
N SER A 205 -2.43 11.04 -19.77
CA SER A 205 -3.72 11.29 -19.13
C SER A 205 -4.88 11.03 -20.08
N TYR A 206 -6.06 10.70 -19.53
CA TYR A 206 -7.32 10.56 -20.28
C TYR A 206 -8.45 11.28 -19.53
N THR A 207 -9.38 11.91 -20.24
CA THR A 207 -10.57 12.54 -19.64
C THR A 207 -11.77 11.64 -19.87
N TYR A 208 -12.47 11.28 -18.79
CA TYR A 208 -13.69 10.47 -18.84
C TYR A 208 -14.78 11.18 -18.03
N ALA A 209 -15.95 11.39 -18.64
CA ALA A 209 -17.08 12.12 -18.04
C ALA A 209 -16.65 13.46 -17.40
N GLY A 210 -15.99 14.32 -18.18
CA GLY A 210 -15.46 15.63 -17.74
C GLY A 210 -14.23 15.57 -16.82
N ARG A 211 -13.88 14.39 -16.27
CA ARG A 211 -12.86 14.26 -15.22
C ARG A 211 -11.54 13.72 -15.76
N ARG A 212 -10.49 14.54 -15.70
CA ARG A 212 -9.13 14.18 -16.14
C ARG A 212 -8.47 13.18 -15.18
N MET A 213 -7.92 12.12 -15.75
CA MET A 213 -7.21 11.05 -15.04
C MET A 213 -5.75 10.99 -15.49
N GLY A 214 -4.83 11.36 -14.61
CA GLY A 214 -3.39 11.19 -14.86
C GLY A 214 -2.95 9.73 -14.72
N ASN A 215 -1.92 9.33 -15.48
CA ASN A 215 -1.30 8.03 -15.35
C ASN A 215 -0.50 7.92 -14.04
N HIS A 216 -0.53 6.73 -13.44
CA HIS A 216 0.23 6.40 -12.24
C HIS A 216 1.72 6.14 -12.53
N ASN A 217 2.09 5.75 -13.76
CA ASN A 217 3.48 5.62 -14.17
C ASN A 217 4.09 7.01 -14.39
N LYS A 218 4.87 7.49 -13.41
CA LYS A 218 5.50 8.82 -13.44
C LYS A 218 6.73 8.89 -14.34
N LEU A 219 7.20 7.77 -14.89
CA LEU A 219 8.32 7.75 -15.84
C LEU A 219 7.89 8.15 -17.27
N LEU A 220 6.60 8.00 -17.60
CA LEU A 220 6.05 8.43 -18.89
C LEU A 220 6.25 9.94 -19.09
N GLY A 221 6.99 10.31 -20.12
CA GLY A 221 7.34 11.71 -20.41
C GLY A 221 8.41 12.32 -19.51
N ARG A 222 8.99 11.57 -18.58
CA ARG A 222 10.15 11.99 -17.75
C ARG A 222 11.43 11.22 -18.06
N VAL A 223 11.30 9.98 -18.55
CA VAL A 223 12.43 9.14 -18.95
C VAL A 223 12.34 8.88 -20.46
N ARG A 224 13.35 9.34 -21.22
CA ARG A 224 13.38 9.19 -22.69
C ARG A 224 13.25 7.72 -23.07
N GLY A 225 12.25 7.41 -23.90
CA GLY A 225 11.98 6.07 -24.41
C GLY A 225 11.02 5.20 -23.59
N VAL A 226 10.57 5.62 -22.40
CA VAL A 226 9.54 4.87 -21.65
C VAL A 226 8.18 5.03 -22.32
N ASP A 227 7.57 3.90 -22.71
CA ASP A 227 6.27 3.84 -23.41
C ASP A 227 5.20 3.03 -22.66
N GLY A 228 5.51 2.55 -21.45
CA GLY A 228 4.61 1.70 -20.66
C GLY A 228 5.22 1.24 -19.32
N ILE A 229 4.64 0.26 -18.62
CA ILE A 229 3.38 -0.43 -18.90
C ILE A 229 2.41 -0.16 -17.75
N LYS A 230 2.72 -0.63 -16.52
CA LYS A 230 1.77 -0.53 -15.41
C LYS A 230 2.38 -0.57 -14.01
N THR A 231 1.89 0.32 -13.15
CA THR A 231 2.12 0.32 -11.70
C THR A 231 1.17 -0.61 -10.94
N GLY A 232 1.61 -1.08 -9.77
CA GLY A 232 0.75 -1.75 -8.77
C GLY A 232 1.14 -1.38 -7.35
N TYR A 233 0.19 -1.45 -6.41
CA TYR A 233 0.44 -1.32 -4.98
C TYR A 233 -0.67 -2.00 -4.16
N THR A 234 -0.28 -2.74 -3.13
CA THR A 234 -1.02 -3.12 -1.92
C THR A 234 -0.03 -3.14 -0.75
N ASN A 235 -0.48 -3.14 0.50
CA ASN A 235 0.42 -3.26 1.66
C ASN A 235 1.20 -4.59 1.63
N ALA A 236 0.53 -5.67 1.21
CA ALA A 236 1.16 -6.98 1.05
C ALA A 236 2.22 -7.01 -0.08
N SER A 237 1.96 -6.35 -1.22
CA SER A 237 2.88 -6.35 -2.37
C SER A 237 4.04 -5.36 -2.27
N GLY A 238 3.87 -4.24 -1.56
CA GLY A 238 4.70 -3.05 -1.76
C GLY A 238 4.43 -2.38 -3.11
N PHE A 239 5.28 -1.42 -3.49
CA PHE A 239 5.15 -0.67 -4.75
C PHE A 239 5.79 -1.43 -5.93
N ASN A 240 4.99 -1.67 -6.97
CA ASN A 240 5.35 -2.47 -8.15
C ASN A 240 5.32 -1.61 -9.43
N LEU A 241 6.18 -1.88 -10.41
CA LEU A 241 6.13 -1.32 -11.77
C LEU A 241 6.68 -2.34 -12.78
N VAL A 242 5.96 -2.50 -13.88
CA VAL A 242 6.44 -3.09 -15.13
C VAL A 242 6.56 -1.95 -16.14
N THR A 243 7.74 -1.80 -16.75
CA THR A 243 8.03 -0.77 -17.75
C THR A 243 8.74 -1.35 -18.96
N ASN A 244 8.41 -0.83 -20.14
CA ASN A 244 9.17 -1.03 -21.35
C ASN A 244 9.86 0.28 -21.74
N VAL A 245 11.05 0.17 -22.33
CA VAL A 245 11.82 1.30 -22.84
C VAL A 245 12.31 0.98 -24.26
N LYS A 246 12.05 1.87 -25.21
CA LYS A 246 12.55 1.83 -26.60
C LYS A 246 13.38 3.08 -26.86
N ARG A 247 14.65 2.92 -27.23
CA ARG A 247 15.58 4.05 -27.41
C ARG A 247 16.83 3.64 -28.17
N ASP A 248 17.33 4.47 -29.08
CA ASP A 248 18.66 4.32 -29.70
C ASP A 248 18.87 2.92 -30.36
N ASN A 249 17.79 2.40 -30.97
CA ASN A 249 17.60 1.05 -31.52
C ASN A 249 17.75 -0.11 -30.49
N ARG A 250 17.63 0.16 -29.20
CA ARG A 250 17.62 -0.83 -28.10
C ARG A 250 16.23 -0.89 -27.45
N GLN A 251 15.87 -2.05 -26.92
CA GLN A 251 14.61 -2.23 -26.20
C GLN A 251 14.76 -3.14 -24.98
N ILE A 252 14.22 -2.72 -23.84
CA ILE A 252 14.15 -3.53 -22.62
C ILE A 252 12.74 -3.56 -22.02
N VAL A 253 12.41 -4.69 -21.38
CA VAL A 253 11.33 -4.78 -20.39
C VAL A 253 11.99 -4.91 -19.02
N ALA A 254 11.61 -4.02 -18.10
CA ALA A 254 12.12 -3.95 -16.74
C ALA A 254 10.97 -4.06 -15.74
N VAL A 255 11.20 -4.82 -14.67
CA VAL A 255 10.21 -5.04 -13.59
C VAL A 255 10.87 -4.77 -12.24
N VAL A 256 10.17 -4.03 -11.38
CA VAL A 256 10.49 -3.82 -9.97
C VAL A 256 9.24 -4.15 -9.16
N LEU A 257 9.35 -5.09 -8.22
CA LEU A 257 8.30 -5.45 -7.26
C LEU A 257 8.78 -5.15 -5.84
N GLY A 258 7.84 -4.89 -4.93
CA GLY A 258 8.15 -4.78 -3.50
C GLY A 258 8.88 -3.49 -3.07
N GLY A 259 8.86 -2.43 -3.87
CA GLY A 259 9.44 -1.14 -3.46
C GLY A 259 8.81 -0.61 -2.16
N ARG A 260 9.61 0.07 -1.33
CA ARG A 260 9.17 0.65 -0.03
C ARG A 260 8.19 1.81 -0.21
N THR A 261 8.51 2.74 -1.13
CA THR A 261 7.66 3.87 -1.52
C THR A 261 7.56 3.97 -3.04
N GLY A 262 6.59 4.74 -3.55
CA GLY A 262 6.51 5.07 -4.98
C GLY A 262 7.79 5.74 -5.49
N LYS A 263 8.34 6.69 -4.73
CA LYS A 263 9.60 7.39 -5.05
C LYS A 263 10.79 6.44 -5.13
N SER A 264 10.97 5.54 -4.14
CA SER A 264 12.07 4.56 -4.18
C SER A 264 11.93 3.56 -5.32
N ARG A 265 10.67 3.19 -5.65
CA ARG A 265 10.34 2.27 -6.75
C ARG A 265 10.67 2.90 -8.11
N ASP A 266 10.32 4.17 -8.31
CA ASP A 266 10.65 4.92 -9.52
C ASP A 266 12.16 5.13 -9.66
N ALA A 267 12.85 5.54 -8.60
CA ALA A 267 14.31 5.69 -8.59
C ALA A 267 15.04 4.38 -8.93
N GLN A 268 14.63 3.24 -8.34
CA GLN A 268 15.19 1.93 -8.67
C GLN A 268 14.93 1.53 -10.12
N MET A 269 13.73 1.83 -10.66
CA MET A 269 13.45 1.57 -12.07
C MET A 269 14.35 2.42 -12.99
N VAL A 270 14.53 3.71 -12.70
CA VAL A 270 15.43 4.59 -13.47
C VAL A 270 16.88 4.09 -13.41
N LYS A 271 17.36 3.66 -12.24
CA LYS A 271 18.69 3.05 -12.08
C LYS A 271 18.85 1.82 -12.99
N LEU A 272 17.88 0.91 -12.98
CA LEU A 272 17.92 -0.28 -13.85
C LEU A 272 17.85 0.08 -15.35
N ILE A 273 17.02 1.05 -15.73
CA ILE A 273 16.95 1.51 -17.13
C ILE A 273 18.30 2.06 -17.58
N ASN A 274 18.89 2.99 -16.82
CA ASN A 274 20.16 3.62 -17.17
C ASN A 274 21.32 2.61 -17.22
N GLN A 275 21.36 1.63 -16.31
CA GLN A 275 22.43 0.63 -16.22
C GLN A 275 22.35 -0.46 -17.30
N TYR A 276 21.14 -0.85 -17.72
CA TYR A 276 20.94 -2.04 -18.57
C TYR A 276 20.41 -1.75 -19.98
N LEU A 277 19.76 -0.61 -20.25
CA LEU A 277 19.38 -0.22 -21.61
C LEU A 277 20.61 -0.13 -22.55
N PRO A 278 21.77 0.43 -22.16
CA PRO A 278 22.97 0.43 -23.01
C PRO A 278 23.54 -0.97 -23.31
N LYS A 279 23.14 -1.98 -22.53
CA LYS A 279 23.58 -3.39 -22.68
C LYS A 279 22.63 -4.24 -23.51
N ALA A 280 21.42 -3.75 -23.82
CA ALA A 280 20.45 -4.44 -24.67
C ALA A 280 20.84 -4.38 -26.15
N SER A 281 20.56 -5.42 -26.92
CA SER A 281 20.93 -5.53 -28.33
C SER A 281 20.38 -4.40 -29.21
N ARG A 282 21.14 -4.08 -30.27
CA ARG A 282 20.72 -3.16 -31.34
C ARG A 282 20.16 -3.85 -32.59
N GLY A 283 20.46 -5.13 -32.79
CA GLY A 283 20.10 -5.89 -34.00
C GLY A 283 18.60 -6.10 -34.23
N ARG A 284 18.26 -6.95 -35.21
CA ARG A 284 16.88 -7.43 -35.42
C ARG A 284 16.40 -8.22 -34.19
N ARG A 285 15.08 -8.37 -34.04
CA ARG A 285 14.49 -9.26 -33.02
C ARG A 285 14.80 -10.71 -33.39
N THR A 286 15.41 -11.45 -32.47
CA THR A 286 15.76 -12.88 -32.63
C THR A 286 14.99 -13.77 -31.67
N ALA A 287 14.44 -13.22 -30.59
CA ALA A 287 13.58 -13.97 -29.68
C ALA A 287 12.25 -14.35 -30.36
N PRO A 288 11.72 -15.55 -30.08
CA PRO A 288 10.37 -15.93 -30.51
C PRO A 288 9.34 -14.96 -29.93
N MET A 289 8.26 -14.74 -30.69
CA MET A 289 7.09 -14.01 -30.22
C MET A 289 6.38 -14.83 -29.14
N LEU A 290 5.93 -14.16 -28.07
CA LEU A 290 5.25 -14.80 -26.96
C LEU A 290 3.74 -14.61 -27.10
N TYR A 291 3.04 -15.60 -27.67
CA TYR A 291 1.58 -15.63 -27.77
C TYR A 291 1.02 -16.99 -27.34
N ALA A 292 -0.26 -17.00 -26.95
CA ALA A 292 -0.93 -18.21 -26.50
C ALA A 292 -1.02 -19.20 -27.68
N GLY A 293 -0.35 -20.35 -27.56
CA GLY A 293 -0.28 -21.38 -28.62
C GLY A 293 1.14 -21.74 -29.08
N THR A 294 2.16 -20.90 -28.81
CA THR A 294 3.54 -21.26 -29.15
C THR A 294 4.10 -22.32 -28.19
N THR A 295 4.68 -23.39 -28.72
CA THR A 295 5.37 -24.44 -27.93
C THR A 295 6.72 -23.96 -27.38
N THR A 296 7.25 -22.83 -27.85
CA THR A 296 8.60 -22.35 -27.56
C THR A 296 8.79 -21.96 -26.09
N ARG A 297 9.46 -22.85 -25.34
CA ARG A 297 9.65 -22.73 -23.89
C ARG A 297 10.74 -21.70 -23.57
N TYR A 298 10.36 -20.45 -23.36
CA TYR A 298 11.29 -19.46 -22.83
C TYR A 298 11.64 -19.78 -21.37
N GLN A 299 12.84 -20.30 -21.13
CA GLN A 299 13.39 -20.51 -19.79
C GLN A 299 14.22 -19.29 -19.37
N PHE A 300 13.88 -18.69 -18.23
CA PHE A 300 14.80 -17.74 -17.59
C PHE A 300 15.98 -18.52 -17.00
N PRO A 301 17.23 -18.05 -17.15
CA PRO A 301 18.37 -18.64 -16.46
C PRO A 301 18.11 -18.69 -14.94
N LYS A 302 18.33 -19.86 -14.33
CA LYS A 302 18.10 -20.09 -12.90
C LYS A 302 19.00 -19.23 -11.99
N VAL A 303 20.15 -18.80 -12.52
CA VAL A 303 21.18 -18.03 -11.82
C VAL A 303 21.37 -16.70 -12.56
N ALA A 304 21.36 -15.60 -11.81
CA ALA A 304 21.70 -14.28 -12.36
C ALA A 304 23.22 -14.18 -12.55
N PRO A 305 23.73 -13.37 -13.51
CA PRO A 305 25.13 -12.97 -13.47
C PRO A 305 25.42 -12.30 -12.12
N ALA A 306 26.37 -12.85 -11.37
CA ALA A 306 26.65 -12.41 -10.02
C ALA A 306 27.28 -11.00 -10.03
N ILE A 307 26.62 -10.06 -9.36
CA ILE A 307 27.29 -8.94 -8.70
C ILE A 307 27.28 -9.30 -7.22
N PRO A 308 28.39 -9.20 -6.48
CA PRO A 308 28.45 -9.63 -5.10
C PRO A 308 27.41 -8.89 -4.24
N VAL A 309 26.43 -9.65 -3.79
CA VAL A 309 25.55 -9.29 -2.67
C VAL A 309 25.97 -10.23 -1.54
N ALA A 310 26.30 -9.67 -0.38
CA ALA A 310 26.78 -10.45 0.76
C ALA A 310 25.84 -11.63 1.07
N LYS A 311 26.41 -12.83 1.25
CA LYS A 311 25.65 -14.04 1.60
C LYS A 311 24.93 -13.83 2.92
N ALA A 312 23.60 -13.83 2.89
CA ALA A 312 22.78 -13.95 4.09
C ALA A 312 22.47 -15.43 4.34
N THR A 313 22.86 -15.95 5.50
CA THR A 313 22.52 -17.28 5.98
C THR A 313 21.14 -17.27 6.65
N GLY A 314 20.21 -18.15 6.24
CA GLY A 314 18.97 -18.39 7.01
C GLY A 314 17.71 -18.75 6.20
N ARG A 315 17.26 -20.02 6.39
CA ARG A 315 15.93 -20.66 6.25
C ARG A 315 14.92 -20.27 5.12
N PRO A 316 14.08 -21.23 4.62
CA PRO A 316 13.13 -20.97 3.53
C PRO A 316 12.02 -19.97 3.86
N ALA A 317 11.60 -19.21 2.84
CA ALA A 317 10.59 -18.16 2.97
C ALA A 317 9.17 -18.70 3.18
N GLN A 318 8.54 -18.32 4.30
CA GLN A 318 7.11 -18.53 4.54
C GLN A 318 6.24 -17.58 3.72
N GLN A 319 5.01 -18.01 3.39
CA GLN A 319 4.08 -17.24 2.57
C GLN A 319 3.52 -16.02 3.33
N PRO A 320 3.29 -14.85 2.67
CA PRO A 320 2.80 -13.67 3.37
C PRO A 320 1.30 -13.72 3.63
N THR A 321 0.88 -13.53 4.87
CA THR A 321 -0.52 -13.28 5.24
C THR A 321 -0.96 -11.86 4.85
N LEU A 322 -2.26 -11.69 4.61
CA LEU A 322 -2.84 -10.49 4.01
C LEU A 322 -3.18 -9.40 5.03
N LEU A 323 -2.69 -8.18 4.79
CA LEU A 323 -3.22 -6.93 5.36
C LEU A 323 -3.52 -5.92 4.25
N ALA A 324 -4.61 -5.17 4.41
CA ALA A 324 -5.19 -4.31 3.38
C ALA A 324 -4.55 -2.91 3.32
N TYR A 325 -4.80 -2.24 2.19
CA TYR A 325 -4.27 -0.95 1.72
C TYR A 325 -4.17 0.20 2.74
N ALA A 326 -3.02 0.87 2.75
CA ALA A 326 -2.82 2.24 3.24
C ALA A 326 -2.65 3.21 2.06
N ASN A 327 -2.98 4.50 2.24
CA ASN A 327 -2.80 5.50 1.18
C ASN A 327 -1.33 5.95 1.11
N ALA A 328 -0.84 6.17 -0.12
CA ALA A 328 0.56 6.48 -0.38
C ALA A 328 0.87 7.99 -0.34
N ASN A 329 1.33 8.49 0.80
CA ASN A 329 2.22 9.64 0.92
C ASN A 329 3.41 9.22 1.79
N GLY A 330 4.63 9.59 1.40
CA GLY A 330 5.84 8.94 1.91
C GLY A 330 6.57 9.72 3.01
N ALA A 331 6.78 9.08 4.16
CA ALA A 331 7.82 9.41 5.14
C ALA A 331 8.28 8.10 5.83
N THR A 332 9.58 7.96 6.07
CA THR A 332 10.26 6.78 6.69
C THR A 332 11.69 7.19 7.11
N PRO A 333 12.39 6.49 8.03
CA PRO A 333 11.99 5.35 8.88
C PRO A 333 12.41 5.44 10.38
N ASN A 334 11.82 4.61 11.26
CA ASN A 334 12.62 3.60 12.01
C ASN A 334 11.82 2.51 12.78
N SER A 335 12.50 1.35 12.91
CA SER A 335 12.36 0.21 13.85
C SER A 335 11.09 -0.69 13.94
N LYS A 336 11.21 -1.89 13.32
CA LYS A 336 10.58 -3.20 13.69
C LYS A 336 9.02 -3.32 13.70
N PRO A 337 8.47 -4.54 13.47
CA PRO A 337 7.04 -4.73 13.20
C PRO A 337 6.18 -4.66 14.47
N THR A 338 5.66 -3.47 14.75
CA THR A 338 4.58 -3.22 15.70
C THR A 338 3.22 -3.27 15.00
N ASP A 339 2.19 -3.72 15.73
CA ASP A 339 0.79 -3.57 15.34
C ASP A 339 0.48 -2.10 14.99
N PRO A 340 -0.15 -1.79 13.83
CA PRO A 340 -0.44 -0.42 13.43
C PRO A 340 -1.30 0.40 14.39
N ILE A 341 -1.92 -0.20 15.41
CA ILE A 341 -2.78 0.50 16.37
C ILE A 341 -2.04 0.90 17.66
N ALA A 342 -1.10 0.07 18.15
CA ALA A 342 -0.22 0.45 19.26
C ALA A 342 0.60 1.71 18.92
N ARG A 343 1.19 1.76 17.72
CA ARG A 343 2.02 2.90 17.26
C ARG A 343 1.28 4.22 17.05
N MET A 344 -0.07 4.23 17.07
CA MET A 344 -0.85 5.47 16.98
C MET A 344 -1.11 6.13 18.35
N LEU A 345 -0.89 5.40 19.46
CA LEU A 345 -1.07 5.92 20.82
C LEU A 345 0.25 6.44 21.42
N GLU A 346 1.38 5.78 21.16
CA GLU A 346 2.71 6.27 21.58
C GLU A 346 3.00 7.70 21.09
N SER A 347 2.59 8.04 19.86
CA SER A 347 2.90 9.33 19.23
C SER A 347 2.00 10.50 19.66
N GLN A 348 1.19 10.33 20.72
CA GLN A 348 0.43 11.42 21.34
C GLN A 348 0.77 11.62 22.83
N ALA A 349 1.66 10.79 23.39
CA ALA A 349 2.13 10.93 24.78
C ALA A 349 3.41 11.78 24.91
N SER A 350 3.98 12.29 23.81
CA SER A 350 5.26 13.00 23.80
C SER A 350 5.21 14.35 23.08
N SER A 351 4.73 15.37 23.78
CA SER A 351 5.18 16.77 23.65
C SER A 351 4.94 17.50 24.97
N PRO A 352 5.83 18.41 25.44
CA PRO A 352 5.70 19.05 26.74
C PRO A 352 4.61 20.12 26.75
N ALA A 353 4.03 20.37 27.93
CA ALA A 353 3.19 21.54 28.15
C ALA A 353 4.01 22.84 28.10
N PRO A 354 3.51 23.93 27.48
CA PRO A 354 4.08 25.25 27.67
C PRO A 354 3.63 25.83 29.01
N ALA A 355 4.59 26.26 29.83
CA ALA A 355 4.37 26.99 31.08
C ALA A 355 3.94 28.45 30.81
N PRO A 356 3.38 29.19 31.79
CA PRO A 356 2.56 30.37 31.54
C PRO A 356 3.38 31.62 31.21
N ARG A 357 2.77 32.54 30.45
CA ARG A 357 3.29 33.90 30.22
C ARG A 357 2.44 34.91 31.00
N LYS A 358 3.11 35.87 31.65
CA LYS A 358 2.55 36.83 32.63
C LYS A 358 1.63 37.89 32.01
N GLU A 359 0.84 38.52 32.87
CA GLU A 359 -0.04 39.68 32.64
C GLU A 359 0.71 41.00 32.32
N LEU A 360 -0.11 42.02 32.01
CA LEU A 360 0.05 43.51 32.01
C LEU A 360 -0.21 44.12 30.61
N VAL A 361 -0.97 45.22 30.42
CA VAL A 361 -2.00 45.92 31.24
C VAL A 361 -2.76 46.93 30.33
N ALA A 362 -4.04 47.24 30.63
CA ALA A 362 -4.85 48.39 30.14
C ALA A 362 -5.10 48.55 28.60
N ASN A 363 -6.11 49.28 28.10
CA ASN A 363 -7.11 50.14 28.75
C ASN A 363 -8.47 50.21 27.99
N SER A 364 -9.57 50.31 28.74
CA SER A 364 -10.80 51.12 28.51
C SER A 364 -11.45 51.28 27.11
N LEU A 365 -12.74 50.93 26.96
CA LEU A 365 -13.84 51.93 26.91
C LEU A 365 -15.27 51.30 26.77
N ALA A 366 -16.23 51.90 27.49
CA ALA A 366 -17.70 51.94 27.28
C ALA A 366 -18.61 50.68 27.43
N ALA A 367 -19.69 50.85 28.22
CA ALA A 367 -20.90 50.02 28.33
C ALA A 367 -22.09 50.72 27.59
N PRO A 368 -23.42 50.44 27.74
CA PRO A 368 -24.21 49.67 28.73
C PRO A 368 -24.89 48.39 28.14
N ALA A 369 -25.11 47.29 28.86
CA ALA A 369 -26.03 47.01 29.99
C ALA A 369 -27.52 46.80 29.63
N VAL A 370 -28.03 45.56 29.81
CA VAL A 370 -29.39 45.25 30.30
C VAL A 370 -29.36 43.96 31.14
N SER A 371 -30.20 43.87 32.16
CA SER A 371 -30.13 42.93 33.28
C SER A 371 -31.09 41.73 33.18
N ALA A 372 -30.77 40.63 33.85
CA ALA A 372 -31.74 39.79 34.58
C ALA A 372 -31.01 38.84 35.56
N SER A 373 -31.43 38.81 36.83
CA SER A 373 -30.86 37.95 37.89
C SER A 373 -31.93 37.12 38.58
N ALA A 374 -31.64 35.84 38.88
CA ALA A 374 -32.25 35.02 39.95
C ALA A 374 -31.75 33.55 39.79
N LYS A 375 -31.48 32.75 40.83
CA LYS A 375 -31.25 33.00 42.27
C LYS A 375 -30.48 31.77 42.83
N LEU A 376 -29.59 31.96 43.79
CA LEU A 376 -28.86 30.87 44.46
C LEU A 376 -29.72 30.20 45.54
N GLN A 377 -29.63 28.86 45.67
CA GLN A 377 -30.03 28.16 46.90
C GLN A 377 -29.36 26.78 47.07
N GLN A 378 -28.70 26.63 48.22
CA GLN A 378 -28.09 25.46 48.87
C GLN A 378 -27.86 25.87 50.35
N PRO A 379 -27.55 24.98 51.32
CA PRO A 379 -27.34 23.52 51.24
C PRO A 379 -28.11 22.70 52.30
N ALA A 380 -27.98 21.37 52.27
CA ALA A 380 -28.11 20.47 53.43
C ALA A 380 -27.27 19.18 53.23
N THR A 381 -26.73 18.62 54.31
CA THR A 381 -25.93 17.36 54.37
C THR A 381 -26.80 16.22 54.92
N ALA A 382 -26.43 14.92 54.93
CA ALA A 382 -25.22 14.16 54.58
C ALA A 382 -25.66 12.78 53.98
N PRO A 383 -24.86 11.68 53.88
CA PRO A 383 -23.40 11.49 54.02
C PRO A 383 -22.74 10.87 52.77
N ALA A 384 -21.40 10.72 52.78
CA ALA A 384 -20.66 9.99 51.74
C ALA A 384 -20.78 8.46 51.90
N PRO A 385 -20.77 7.70 50.80
CA PRO A 385 -19.60 6.82 50.62
C PRO A 385 -19.10 6.64 49.17
N SER A 386 -17.81 6.28 49.09
CA SER A 386 -17.15 5.48 48.05
C SER A 386 -17.17 5.94 46.58
N SER A 387 -15.99 6.36 46.11
CA SER A 387 -15.68 6.58 44.70
C SER A 387 -15.59 5.26 43.90
N ALA A 388 -16.62 4.95 43.13
CA ALA A 388 -16.54 3.98 42.03
C ALA A 388 -17.38 4.48 40.83
N PRO A 389 -16.79 4.80 39.67
CA PRO A 389 -17.55 5.30 38.53
C PRO A 389 -18.38 4.18 37.86
N ILE A 390 -19.50 4.59 37.26
CA ILE A 390 -20.58 3.75 36.71
C ILE A 390 -20.13 3.06 35.40
N ALA A 391 -19.12 2.18 35.49
CA ALA A 391 -18.50 1.49 34.36
C ALA A 391 -18.90 -0.01 34.26
N SER A 392 -19.71 -0.51 35.19
CA SER A 392 -19.89 -1.95 35.45
C SER A 392 -21.21 -2.57 34.97
N LYS A 393 -21.87 -2.03 33.92
CA LYS A 393 -23.04 -2.70 33.31
C LYS A 393 -23.23 -2.57 31.79
N ILE A 394 -22.20 -2.17 31.02
CA ILE A 394 -22.16 -2.33 29.55
C ILE A 394 -20.81 -2.93 29.10
N ALA A 395 -20.40 -3.99 29.79
CA ALA A 395 -19.23 -4.81 29.43
C ALA A 395 -19.51 -6.29 29.75
N SER A 396 -18.91 -7.19 28.97
CA SER A 396 -18.86 -8.64 29.26
C SER A 396 -20.18 -9.43 29.17
N LEU A 397 -20.82 -9.43 28.00
CA LEU A 397 -21.47 -10.65 27.51
C LEU A 397 -20.40 -11.59 26.94
N LYS A 398 -20.54 -12.90 27.13
CA LYS A 398 -19.58 -13.88 26.59
C LYS A 398 -19.59 -13.87 25.05
N PRO A 399 -18.47 -14.17 24.37
CA PRO A 399 -18.42 -14.21 22.91
C PRO A 399 -19.36 -15.24 22.28
N GLU A 400 -19.77 -16.26 23.04
CA GLU A 400 -20.61 -17.38 22.59
C GLU A 400 -22.11 -17.02 22.48
N ASP A 401 -22.59 -15.98 23.18
CA ASP A 401 -24.03 -15.64 23.29
C ASP A 401 -24.45 -14.45 22.38
N ILE A 402 -23.64 -14.10 21.39
CA ILE A 402 -23.86 -12.95 20.50
C ILE A 402 -23.86 -13.42 19.04
N ASP A 403 -24.94 -13.18 18.32
CA ASP A 403 -24.90 -13.21 16.85
C ASP A 403 -23.95 -12.11 16.34
N THR A 404 -22.76 -12.55 15.92
CA THR A 404 -21.72 -11.72 15.31
C THR A 404 -21.69 -11.85 13.79
N SER A 405 -22.76 -12.33 13.15
CA SER A 405 -22.87 -12.38 11.70
C SER A 405 -23.24 -11.01 11.12
N GLY A 406 -22.79 -10.73 9.90
CA GLY A 406 -23.20 -9.53 9.17
C GLY A 406 -22.17 -8.40 9.16
N TRP A 407 -22.63 -7.15 9.00
CA TRP A 407 -21.71 -6.00 8.90
C TRP A 407 -21.33 -5.46 10.28
N HIS A 408 -20.02 -5.35 10.49
CA HIS A 408 -19.40 -4.68 11.63
C HIS A 408 -18.58 -3.48 11.16
N ILE A 409 -18.28 -2.59 12.10
CA ILE A 409 -17.21 -1.60 11.93
C ILE A 409 -16.18 -1.79 13.04
N GLN A 410 -14.90 -1.76 12.68
CA GLN A 410 -13.78 -1.80 13.61
C GLN A 410 -13.09 -0.45 13.64
N ILE A 411 -12.86 0.08 14.85
CA ILE A 411 -12.28 1.42 15.04
C ILE A 411 -10.88 1.41 15.66
N SER A 412 -10.57 0.42 16.51
CA SER A 412 -9.25 0.23 17.11
C SER A 412 -9.00 -1.25 17.44
N ALA A 413 -7.82 -1.55 17.98
CA ALA A 413 -7.51 -2.74 18.75
C ALA A 413 -6.49 -2.36 19.82
N THR A 414 -6.65 -2.87 21.03
CA THR A 414 -5.85 -2.46 22.20
C THR A 414 -5.27 -3.66 22.94
N ASP A 415 -4.25 -3.40 23.74
CA ASP A 415 -3.66 -4.31 24.74
C ASP A 415 -4.64 -4.77 25.82
N SER A 416 -5.54 -3.89 26.27
CA SER A 416 -6.60 -4.16 27.27
C SER A 416 -8.00 -4.10 26.67
N GLN A 417 -8.90 -4.96 27.18
CA GLN A 417 -10.33 -4.99 26.81
C GLN A 417 -11.06 -3.72 27.27
N ASP A 418 -10.82 -3.24 28.49
CA ASP A 418 -11.42 -2.02 29.04
C ASP A 418 -11.00 -0.76 28.26
N LYS A 419 -9.78 -0.79 27.69
CA LYS A 419 -9.29 0.27 26.80
C LYS A 419 -10.02 0.26 25.46
N ALA A 420 -10.36 -0.91 24.92
CA ALA A 420 -11.21 -1.02 23.73
C ALA A 420 -12.64 -0.53 23.99
N ILE A 421 -13.22 -0.88 25.15
CA ILE A 421 -14.57 -0.46 25.56
C ILE A 421 -14.65 1.07 25.71
N ARG A 422 -13.73 1.69 26.47
CA ARG A 422 -13.69 3.15 26.63
C ARG A 422 -13.52 3.92 25.31
N ILE A 423 -12.73 3.39 24.37
CA ILE A 423 -12.61 3.97 23.01
C ILE A 423 -13.94 3.88 22.26
N LEU A 424 -14.69 2.77 22.40
CA LEU A 424 -16.00 2.63 21.77
C LEU A 424 -17.06 3.54 22.39
N GLU A 425 -17.06 3.73 23.70
CA GLU A 425 -17.99 4.66 24.37
C GLU A 425 -17.73 6.11 23.94
N SER A 426 -16.46 6.54 23.91
CA SER A 426 -16.08 7.86 23.41
C SER A 426 -16.42 8.04 21.92
N ALA A 427 -16.19 7.01 21.10
CA ALA A 427 -16.58 7.02 19.68
C ALA A 427 -18.09 7.04 19.46
N ARG A 428 -18.87 6.39 20.35
CA ARG A 428 -20.35 6.44 20.34
C ARG A 428 -20.83 7.86 20.63
N ALA A 429 -20.32 8.48 21.70
CA ALA A 429 -20.66 9.85 22.06
C ALA A 429 -20.35 10.83 20.91
N ALA A 430 -19.16 10.74 20.32
CA ALA A 430 -18.73 11.62 19.23
C ALA A 430 -19.46 11.40 17.88
N ALA A 431 -20.06 10.22 17.65
CA ALA A 431 -20.84 9.92 16.45
C ALA A 431 -22.37 10.09 16.63
N GLY A 432 -22.81 10.40 17.85
CA GLY A 432 -24.19 10.66 18.23
C GLY A 432 -25.16 9.52 17.86
N SER A 433 -26.33 9.90 17.35
CA SER A 433 -27.45 9.01 16.99
C SER A 433 -27.11 7.90 15.99
N THR A 434 -25.93 7.92 15.37
CA THR A 434 -25.50 6.89 14.41
C THR A 434 -25.03 5.61 15.09
N LEU A 435 -24.55 5.69 16.33
CA LEU A 435 -23.96 4.58 17.08
C LEU A 435 -24.64 4.34 18.44
N SER A 436 -25.59 5.19 18.82
CA SER A 436 -26.36 5.04 20.07
C SER A 436 -27.03 3.67 20.17
N ASN A 437 -27.65 3.19 19.09
CA ASN A 437 -28.31 1.88 19.00
C ASN A 437 -27.40 0.74 18.49
N LYS A 438 -26.08 0.93 18.40
CA LYS A 438 -25.13 -0.09 17.92
C LYS A 438 -24.41 -0.73 19.08
N ARG A 439 -24.38 -2.06 19.11
CA ARG A 439 -23.78 -2.83 20.21
C ARG A 439 -22.25 -2.73 20.16
N ILE A 440 -21.64 -2.59 21.32
CA ILE A 440 -20.19 -2.61 21.52
C ILE A 440 -19.74 -4.07 21.60
N TYR A 441 -18.67 -4.41 20.87
CA TYR A 441 -18.09 -5.75 20.86
C TYR A 441 -16.56 -5.66 20.90
N THR A 442 -15.94 -6.57 21.66
CA THR A 442 -14.49 -6.69 21.77
C THR A 442 -14.07 -8.11 21.40
N GLU A 443 -13.35 -8.25 20.28
CA GLU A 443 -12.87 -9.56 19.80
C GLU A 443 -11.41 -9.75 20.24
N PRO A 444 -11.10 -10.74 21.11
CA PRO A 444 -9.73 -11.05 21.49
C PRO A 444 -8.99 -11.77 20.36
N VAL A 445 -7.78 -11.34 20.06
CA VAL A 445 -6.95 -11.85 18.95
C VAL A 445 -5.54 -12.12 19.45
N LYS A 446 -5.13 -13.40 19.41
CA LYS A 446 -3.76 -13.80 19.76
C LYS A 446 -2.78 -13.30 18.69
N SER A 447 -1.97 -12.31 19.03
CA SER A 447 -0.78 -11.93 18.28
C SER A 447 0.44 -12.69 18.83
N LYS A 448 1.53 -12.78 18.06
CA LYS A 448 2.74 -13.54 18.43
C LYS A 448 3.51 -13.03 19.68
N LYS A 449 2.98 -12.02 20.37
CA LYS A 449 3.59 -11.36 21.54
C LYS A 449 2.61 -11.02 22.67
N GLN A 450 1.32 -10.86 22.37
CA GLN A 450 0.26 -10.52 23.32
C GLN A 450 -1.13 -10.77 22.71
N THR A 451 -2.17 -10.84 23.54
CA THR A 451 -3.55 -10.74 23.08
C THR A 451 -3.89 -9.28 22.79
N LEU A 452 -4.66 -9.04 21.73
CA LEU A 452 -5.18 -7.72 21.36
C LEU A 452 -6.70 -7.77 21.25
N TYR A 453 -7.40 -6.79 21.81
CA TYR A 453 -8.85 -6.69 21.82
C TYR A 453 -9.30 -5.72 20.74
N ARG A 454 -9.88 -6.22 19.64
CA ARG A 454 -10.41 -5.38 18.55
C ARG A 454 -11.70 -4.70 19.00
N ALA A 455 -11.70 -3.37 18.97
CA ALA A 455 -12.85 -2.56 19.30
C ALA A 455 -13.80 -2.44 18.10
N ARG A 456 -15.02 -2.98 18.21
CA ARG A 456 -16.02 -3.02 17.15
C ARG A 456 -17.38 -2.50 17.60
N PHE A 457 -18.12 -1.94 16.64
CA PHE A 457 -19.58 -1.88 16.72
C PHE A 457 -20.19 -2.93 15.78
N ILE A 458 -21.26 -3.58 16.25
CA ILE A 458 -21.99 -4.64 15.54
C ILE A 458 -23.47 -4.30 15.40
N GLY A 459 -24.22 -5.09 14.63
CA GLY A 459 -25.63 -4.84 14.35
C GLY A 459 -25.88 -3.83 13.23
N PHE A 460 -25.10 -3.90 12.14
CA PHE A 460 -25.42 -3.20 10.89
C PHE A 460 -26.01 -4.21 9.88
N GLU A 461 -27.31 -4.09 9.59
CA GLU A 461 -28.01 -4.94 8.63
C GLU A 461 -27.47 -4.78 7.20
N THR A 462 -27.02 -3.57 6.85
CA THR A 462 -26.56 -3.26 5.49
C THR A 462 -25.13 -2.74 5.46
N LYS A 463 -24.45 -3.06 4.35
CA LYS A 463 -23.14 -2.49 4.02
C LYS A 463 -23.15 -0.96 4.06
N THR A 464 -24.21 -0.35 3.56
CA THR A 464 -24.34 1.11 3.49
C THR A 464 -24.32 1.72 4.89
N ALA A 465 -25.14 1.20 5.82
CA ALA A 465 -25.18 1.66 7.20
C ALA A 465 -23.80 1.58 7.90
N ALA A 466 -23.06 0.48 7.73
CA ALA A 466 -21.70 0.34 8.26
C ALA A 466 -20.70 1.32 7.63
N TRP A 467 -20.81 1.58 6.33
CA TRP A 467 -19.89 2.50 5.63
C TRP A 467 -20.17 3.97 5.97
N ASP A 468 -21.44 4.35 6.14
CA ASP A 468 -21.86 5.69 6.53
C ASP A 468 -21.53 6.00 8.00
N ALA A 469 -21.69 5.02 8.89
CA ALA A 469 -21.19 5.10 10.26
C ALA A 469 -19.66 5.33 10.29
N CYS A 470 -18.91 4.57 9.48
CA CYS A 470 -17.48 4.82 9.32
C CYS A 470 -17.14 6.18 8.70
N ALA A 471 -17.99 6.77 7.86
CA ALA A 471 -17.77 8.10 7.30
C ALA A 471 -17.95 9.19 8.37
N LYS A 472 -18.96 9.07 9.25
CA LYS A 472 -19.17 9.99 10.37
C LYS A 472 -18.06 9.89 11.43
N LEU A 473 -17.67 8.68 11.81
CA LEU A 473 -16.53 8.45 12.72
C LEU A 473 -15.23 9.09 12.21
N LYS A 474 -14.95 9.01 10.90
CA LYS A 474 -13.78 9.67 10.30
C LYS A 474 -13.85 11.19 10.32
N LYS A 475 -15.04 11.79 10.23
CA LYS A 475 -15.22 13.24 10.46
C LYS A 475 -14.90 13.59 11.92
N ALA A 476 -15.36 12.77 12.86
CA ALA A 476 -15.02 12.83 14.28
C ALA A 476 -13.60 12.32 14.62
N LYS A 477 -12.70 12.22 13.64
CA LYS A 477 -11.27 11.83 13.77
C LYS A 477 -10.97 10.39 14.22
N TYR A 478 -11.97 9.52 14.32
CA TYR A 478 -11.77 8.09 14.58
C TYR A 478 -11.34 7.35 13.32
N SER A 479 -10.40 6.41 13.49
CA SER A 479 -10.16 5.36 12.49
C SER A 479 -11.41 4.47 12.38
N CYS A 480 -11.74 4.03 11.16
CA CYS A 480 -12.87 3.12 10.96
C CYS A 480 -12.75 2.29 9.68
N TYR A 481 -12.99 0.99 9.79
CA TYR A 481 -13.07 0.04 8.70
C TYR A 481 -14.31 -0.85 8.83
N ALA A 482 -15.15 -0.88 7.80
CA ALA A 482 -16.32 -1.74 7.73
C ALA A 482 -15.94 -3.12 7.18
N VAL A 483 -16.33 -4.17 7.89
CA VAL A 483 -16.02 -5.57 7.61
C VAL A 483 -17.30 -6.41 7.67
N TYR A 484 -17.39 -7.46 6.87
CA TYR A 484 -18.43 -8.47 6.99
C TYR A 484 -17.82 -9.68 7.72
N GLN A 485 -18.53 -10.23 8.70
CA GLN A 485 -18.15 -11.45 9.41
C GLN A 485 -19.16 -12.56 9.10
#